data_AF-A0A3B5ACF5-F1
#
_entry.id   AF-A0A3B5ACF5-F1
#
_cell.length_a   1.000
_cell.length_b   1.000
_cell.length_c   1.000
_cell.angle_alpha   90.00
_cell.angle_beta   90.00
_cell.angle_gamma   90.00
#
_symmetry.space_group_name_H-M   'P 1'
#
loop_
_entity.id
_entity.type
_entity.pdbx_description
1 polymer ?
#
loop_
_entity_poly.entity_id
_entity_poly.type
_entity_poly.pdbx_seq_one_letter_code
_entity_poly.pdbx_strand_id
1 'polypeptide(L)'
;MTPSSVLLLVLQLCSLQLMAVARPRCWLPGNVVQSAHHLLRDMGGAFPVQCLPYNVNVSLPDSVFPNRSQCRHVLWVVYESLREAELMFEEHDLPVGEGGVNWDEQKLDNFQNLQNRLVEQDGSCLSNVSSSVVLSSYFSKVTTLVEQQDSAACGWFALRRDLLWVLKSALQKHHACFRWSHAH
;
A
#
# COMPACT_ATOMS: atom_id res chain seq x y z
N MET A 1 20.06 16.17 47.81
CA MET A 1 19.37 15.12 47.05
C MET A 1 19.83 13.78 47.62
N THR A 2 18.92 12.92 48.06
CA THR A 2 19.31 11.62 48.65
C THR A 2 19.73 10.64 47.54
N PRO A 3 20.67 9.72 47.81
CA PRO A 3 21.15 8.75 46.81
C PRO A 3 20.01 7.90 46.20
N SER A 4 18.91 7.73 46.94
CA SER A 4 17.69 7.05 46.48
C SER A 4 16.99 7.79 45.32
N SER A 5 16.92 9.12 45.36
CA SER A 5 16.29 9.92 44.30
C SER A 5 17.10 9.91 43.00
N VAL A 6 18.43 9.83 43.09
CA VAL A 6 19.31 9.74 41.91
C VAL A 6 19.17 8.37 41.24
N LEU A 7 19.08 7.29 42.03
CA LEU A 7 18.88 5.94 41.51
C LEU A 7 17.52 5.80 40.78
N LEU A 8 16.47 6.40 41.33
CA LEU A 8 15.13 6.44 40.71
C LEU A 8 15.14 7.17 39.36
N LEU A 9 15.80 8.32 39.26
CA LEU A 9 15.92 9.07 38.00
C LEU A 9 16.70 8.29 36.94
N VAL A 10 17.79 7.62 37.33
CA VAL A 10 18.58 6.77 36.41
C VAL A 10 17.75 5.59 35.91
N LEU A 11 17.00 4.92 36.78
CA LEU A 11 16.12 3.80 36.39
C LEU A 11 15.02 4.26 35.42
N GLN A 12 14.42 5.43 35.65
CA GLN A 12 13.41 5.99 34.77
C GLN A 12 13.99 6.35 33.39
N LEU A 13 15.18 6.97 33.34
CA LEU A 13 15.89 7.27 32.10
C LEU A 13 16.27 6.00 31.34
N CYS A 14 16.79 4.98 32.01
CA CYS A 14 17.11 3.68 31.41
C CYS A 14 15.86 2.99 30.84
N SER A 15 14.73 3.06 31.57
CA SER A 15 13.45 2.50 31.11
C SER A 15 12.95 3.23 29.86
N LEU A 16 13.06 4.57 29.83
CA LEU A 16 12.68 5.37 28.66
C LEU A 16 13.58 5.06 27.45
N GLN A 17 14.88 4.89 27.67
CA GLN A 17 15.84 4.53 26.62
C GLN A 17 15.59 3.13 26.06
N LEU A 18 15.31 2.15 26.93
CA LEU A 18 14.94 0.78 26.51
C LEU A 18 13.65 0.80 25.68
N MET A 19 12.63 1.56 26.08
CA MET A 19 11.38 1.71 25.32
C MET A 19 11.58 2.42 23.97
N ALA A 20 12.50 3.39 23.90
CA ALA A 20 12.82 4.08 22.65
C ALA A 20 13.57 3.18 21.65
N VAL A 21 14.50 2.34 22.14
CA VAL A 21 15.27 1.40 21.33
C VAL A 21 14.44 0.16 20.95
N ALA A 22 13.49 -0.24 21.80
CA ALA A 22 12.59 -1.37 21.57
C ALA A 22 11.41 -1.05 20.64
N ARG A 23 11.30 0.16 20.07
CA ARG A 23 10.24 0.42 19.06
C ARG A 23 10.39 -0.59 17.92
N PRO A 24 9.38 -1.43 17.66
CA PRO A 24 9.43 -2.37 16.56
C PRO A 24 9.70 -1.59 15.28
N ARG A 25 10.75 -1.96 14.56
CA ARG A 25 10.95 -1.42 13.21
C ARG A 25 9.81 -1.94 12.34
N CYS A 26 8.89 -1.05 12.04
CA CYS A 26 7.71 -1.31 11.23
C CYS A 26 8.12 -1.50 9.78
N TRP A 27 8.19 -2.76 9.32
CA TRP A 27 8.73 -3.15 8.03
C TRP A 27 7.76 -4.10 7.32
N LEU A 28 7.56 -3.88 6.03
CA LEU A 28 6.83 -4.82 5.19
C LEU A 28 7.80 -5.89 4.64
N PRO A 29 7.39 -7.17 4.57
CA PRO A 29 8.19 -8.23 3.95
C PRO A 29 8.26 -8.05 2.43
N GLY A 30 9.47 -7.79 1.92
CA GLY A 30 9.70 -7.44 0.52
C GLY A 30 9.31 -8.54 -0.46
N ASN A 31 9.50 -9.80 -0.08
CA ASN A 31 9.09 -10.97 -0.87
C ASN A 31 7.56 -11.05 -1.02
N VAL A 32 6.80 -10.70 0.02
CA VAL A 32 5.33 -10.70 -0.03
C VAL A 32 4.83 -9.55 -0.91
N VAL A 33 5.42 -8.35 -0.75
CA VAL A 33 5.12 -7.18 -1.60
C VAL A 33 5.44 -7.48 -3.08
N GLN A 34 6.54 -8.17 -3.35
CA GLN A 34 6.92 -8.61 -4.70
C GLN A 34 5.94 -9.63 -5.27
N SER A 35 5.51 -10.62 -4.49
CA SER A 35 4.49 -11.58 -4.92
C SER A 35 3.14 -10.91 -5.20
N ALA A 36 2.72 -9.98 -4.34
CA ALA A 36 1.50 -9.18 -4.57
C ALA A 36 1.59 -8.38 -5.88
N HIS A 37 2.74 -7.73 -6.14
CA HIS A 37 2.97 -7.05 -7.42
C HIS A 37 2.90 -8.00 -8.62
N HIS A 38 3.45 -9.21 -8.53
CA HIS A 38 3.38 -10.19 -9.62
C HIS A 38 1.94 -10.66 -9.88
N LEU A 39 1.18 -10.99 -8.82
CA LEU A 39 -0.22 -11.38 -8.96
C LEU A 39 -1.05 -10.27 -9.61
N LEU A 40 -0.91 -9.03 -9.13
CA LEU A 40 -1.60 -7.87 -9.68
C LEU A 40 -1.23 -7.62 -11.16
N ARG A 41 0.02 -7.91 -11.55
CA ARG A 41 0.50 -7.77 -12.93
C ARG A 41 -0.08 -8.86 -13.81
N ASP A 42 -0.16 -10.08 -13.29
CA ASP A 42 -0.48 -11.27 -14.08
C ASP A 42 -1.98 -11.61 -14.04
N MET A 43 -2.78 -10.94 -13.20
CA MET A 43 -4.23 -11.16 -13.10
C MET A 43 -5.03 -10.56 -14.26
N GLY A 44 -4.47 -9.63 -15.03
CA GLY A 44 -5.20 -9.02 -16.14
C GLY A 44 -4.30 -8.69 -17.33
N GLY A 45 -4.93 -8.42 -18.47
CA GLY A 45 -4.23 -8.01 -19.68
C GLY A 45 -3.72 -6.56 -19.64
N ALA A 46 -3.43 -6.05 -20.83
CA ALA A 46 -3.06 -4.64 -21.03
C ALA A 46 -4.16 -3.68 -20.57
N PHE A 47 -3.79 -2.42 -20.31
CA PHE A 47 -4.74 -1.37 -20.00
C PHE A 47 -5.65 -1.12 -21.22
N PRO A 48 -6.99 -1.16 -21.07
CA PRO A 48 -7.88 -1.06 -22.22
C PRO A 48 -7.87 0.32 -22.87
N VAL A 49 -7.90 0.35 -24.21
CA VAL A 49 -7.86 1.61 -24.99
C VAL A 49 -9.07 2.49 -24.70
N GLN A 50 -10.25 1.90 -24.47
CA GLN A 50 -11.46 2.62 -24.09
C GLN A 50 -11.35 3.36 -22.76
N CYS A 51 -10.40 2.99 -21.90
CA CYS A 51 -10.17 3.64 -20.61
C CYS A 51 -9.16 4.80 -20.66
N LEU A 52 -8.53 5.06 -21.82
CA LEU A 52 -7.57 6.15 -21.98
C LEU A 52 -8.14 7.56 -21.71
N PRO A 53 -9.41 7.89 -22.01
CA PRO A 53 -9.97 9.20 -21.66
C PRO A 53 -10.00 9.47 -20.14
N TYR A 54 -10.23 8.42 -19.34
CA TYR A 54 -10.24 8.51 -17.87
C TYR A 54 -8.83 8.52 -17.27
N ASN A 55 -7.86 7.91 -17.97
CA ASN A 55 -6.46 7.81 -17.58
C ASN A 55 -5.79 9.16 -17.31
N VAL A 56 -6.05 10.18 -18.14
CA VAL A 56 -5.38 11.50 -18.03
C VAL A 56 -5.74 12.24 -16.74
N ASN A 57 -6.94 12.00 -16.21
CA ASN A 57 -7.47 12.75 -15.07
C ASN A 57 -7.34 12.00 -13.73
N VAL A 58 -7.16 10.68 -13.79
CA VAL A 58 -7.11 9.79 -12.63
C VAL A 58 -5.83 8.98 -12.68
N SER A 59 -4.76 9.56 -12.14
CA SER A 59 -3.46 8.92 -11.95
C SER A 59 -2.85 9.36 -10.61
N LEU A 60 -2.29 8.42 -9.88
CA LEU A 60 -1.51 8.72 -8.69
C LEU A 60 -0.20 9.43 -9.09
N PRO A 61 0.09 10.64 -8.55
CA PRO A 61 1.27 11.40 -8.99
C PRO A 61 2.55 10.84 -8.38
N ASP A 62 3.67 10.97 -9.12
CA ASP A 62 5.00 10.55 -8.67
C ASP A 62 5.41 11.18 -7.32
N SER A 63 4.87 12.37 -7.01
CA SER A 63 5.14 13.12 -5.78
C SER A 63 4.68 12.41 -4.50
N VAL A 64 3.91 11.33 -4.59
CA VAL A 64 3.54 10.52 -3.43
C VAL A 64 4.76 9.82 -2.81
N PHE A 65 5.79 9.50 -3.60
CA PHE A 65 7.05 8.98 -3.07
C PHE A 65 8.02 10.13 -2.78
N PRO A 66 8.77 10.04 -1.65
CA PRO A 66 9.76 11.05 -1.32
C PRO A 66 11.00 10.93 -2.23
N ASN A 67 11.54 12.07 -2.66
CA ASN A 67 12.79 12.14 -3.45
C ASN A 67 14.02 11.57 -2.71
N ARG A 68 13.97 11.45 -1.38
CA ARG A 68 15.02 10.86 -0.53
C ARG A 68 14.45 9.66 0.20
N SER A 69 15.29 8.69 0.56
CA SER A 69 14.89 7.46 1.25
C SER A 69 14.35 7.74 2.66
N GLN A 70 13.08 8.13 2.75
CA GLN A 70 12.31 8.15 4.00
C GLN A 70 11.55 6.82 4.08
N CYS A 71 12.22 5.75 4.51
CA CYS A 71 11.64 4.40 4.44
C CYS A 71 10.30 4.27 5.16
N ARG A 72 10.09 4.98 6.28
CA ARG A 72 8.78 4.99 6.94
C ARG A 72 7.68 5.53 6.03
N HIS A 73 7.95 6.62 5.29
CA HIS A 73 6.99 7.20 4.34
C HIS A 73 6.77 6.25 3.16
N VAL A 74 7.83 5.68 2.59
CA VAL A 74 7.71 4.71 1.47
C VAL A 74 6.84 3.52 1.86
N LEU A 75 7.13 2.90 3.01
CA LEU A 75 6.36 1.78 3.51
C LEU A 75 4.91 2.18 3.80
N TRP A 76 4.71 3.38 4.35
CA TRP A 76 3.38 3.93 4.56
C TRP A 76 2.59 4.11 3.26
N VAL A 77 3.20 4.63 2.19
CA VAL A 77 2.53 4.77 0.87
C VAL A 77 2.09 3.41 0.34
N VAL A 78 2.94 2.38 0.46
CA VAL A 78 2.59 1.01 0.07
C VAL A 78 1.42 0.49 0.90
N TYR A 79 1.52 0.60 2.22
CA TYR A 79 0.47 0.17 3.15
C TYR A 79 -0.86 0.88 2.90
N GLU A 80 -0.85 2.20 2.79
CA GLU A 80 -2.05 3.02 2.60
C GLU A 80 -2.70 2.69 1.26
N SER A 81 -1.91 2.56 0.18
CA SER A 81 -2.46 2.21 -1.13
C SER A 81 -3.09 0.83 -1.13
N LEU A 82 -2.48 -0.14 -0.44
CA LEU A 82 -3.04 -1.48 -0.29
C LEU A 82 -4.30 -1.48 0.58
N ARG A 83 -4.33 -0.74 1.69
CA ARG A 83 -5.51 -0.65 2.57
C ARG A 83 -6.70 -0.01 1.86
N GLU A 84 -6.51 1.14 1.22
CA GLU A 84 -7.59 1.82 0.51
C GLU A 84 -8.12 0.98 -0.66
N ALA A 85 -7.24 0.24 -1.35
CA ALA A 85 -7.67 -0.70 -2.37
C ALA A 85 -8.45 -1.91 -1.79
N GLU A 86 -8.09 -2.38 -0.60
CA GLU A 86 -8.81 -3.46 0.09
C GLU A 86 -10.23 -3.02 0.41
N LEU A 87 -10.39 -1.81 0.99
CA LEU A 87 -11.70 -1.19 1.22
C LEU A 87 -12.53 -1.08 -0.07
N MET A 88 -11.90 -0.67 -1.18
CA MET A 88 -12.60 -0.62 -2.46
C MET A 88 -13.13 -1.99 -2.91
N PHE A 89 -12.37 -3.08 -2.73
CA PHE A 89 -12.83 -4.43 -3.05
C PHE A 89 -13.94 -4.93 -2.12
N GLU A 90 -14.00 -4.42 -0.88
CA GLU A 90 -15.05 -4.75 0.08
C GLU A 90 -16.35 -3.98 -0.17
N GLU A 91 -16.23 -2.71 -0.57
CA GLU A 91 -17.37 -1.79 -0.73
C GLU A 91 -18.00 -1.84 -2.12
N HIS A 92 -17.28 -2.32 -3.14
CA HIS A 92 -17.73 -2.27 -4.53
C HIS A 92 -17.50 -3.59 -5.28
N ASP A 93 -18.50 -3.98 -6.07
CA ASP A 93 -18.41 -5.14 -6.94
C ASP A 93 -17.58 -4.85 -8.21
N LEU A 94 -16.85 -5.86 -8.66
CA LEU A 94 -16.19 -5.84 -9.97
C LEU A 94 -17.25 -6.04 -11.07
N PRO A 95 -17.35 -5.15 -12.08
CA PRO A 95 -18.27 -5.33 -13.19
C PRO A 95 -17.73 -6.42 -14.13
N VAL A 96 -18.08 -7.69 -13.89
CA VAL A 96 -17.61 -8.84 -14.70
C VAL A 96 -18.38 -8.94 -16.02
N GLY A 97 -17.72 -9.36 -17.10
CA GLY A 97 -18.35 -9.68 -18.39
C GLY A 97 -17.91 -8.82 -19.57
N GLU A 98 -18.77 -8.71 -20.59
CA GLU A 98 -18.47 -7.94 -21.81
C GLU A 98 -18.32 -6.46 -21.50
N GLY A 99 -17.18 -5.86 -21.90
CA GLY A 99 -16.85 -4.48 -21.56
C GLY A 99 -16.40 -4.26 -20.10
N GLY A 100 -16.43 -5.31 -19.28
CA GLY A 100 -16.12 -5.31 -17.86
C GLY A 100 -14.68 -5.71 -17.50
N VAL A 101 -14.49 -6.07 -16.23
CA VAL A 101 -13.25 -6.59 -15.68
C VAL A 101 -13.23 -8.11 -15.82
N ASN A 102 -12.34 -8.61 -16.68
CA ASN A 102 -12.11 -10.03 -16.92
C ASN A 102 -10.73 -10.43 -16.37
N TRP A 103 -10.50 -10.20 -15.08
CA TRP A 103 -9.28 -10.61 -14.40
C TRP A 103 -9.35 -12.09 -14.01
N ASP A 104 -8.18 -12.73 -13.95
CA ASP A 104 -7.98 -14.08 -13.43
C ASP A 104 -8.38 -14.12 -11.95
N GLU A 105 -9.53 -14.73 -11.67
CA GLU A 105 -10.14 -14.79 -10.33
C GLU A 105 -9.20 -15.42 -9.31
N GLN A 106 -8.48 -16.48 -9.68
CA GLN A 106 -7.55 -17.16 -8.77
C GLN A 106 -6.38 -16.24 -8.40
N LYS A 107 -5.85 -15.46 -9.34
CA LYS A 107 -4.78 -14.49 -9.04
C LYS A 107 -5.28 -13.30 -8.24
N LEU A 108 -6.52 -12.85 -8.49
CA LEU A 108 -7.15 -11.79 -7.71
C LEU A 108 -7.34 -12.23 -6.26
N ASP A 109 -7.89 -13.42 -6.01
CA ASP A 109 -8.06 -13.97 -4.67
C ASP A 109 -6.71 -14.11 -3.94
N ASN A 110 -5.70 -14.67 -4.61
CA ASN A 110 -4.36 -14.75 -4.05
C ASN A 110 -3.76 -13.36 -3.76
N PHE A 111 -4.03 -12.37 -4.60
CA PHE A 111 -3.59 -11.00 -4.37
C PHE A 111 -4.26 -10.41 -3.13
N GLN A 112 -5.57 -10.55 -2.98
CA GLN A 112 -6.34 -10.06 -1.83
C GLN A 112 -5.89 -10.75 -0.53
N ASN A 113 -5.56 -12.05 -0.58
CA ASN A 113 -4.97 -12.76 0.56
C ASN A 113 -3.61 -12.19 0.98
N LEU A 114 -2.73 -11.85 0.03
CA LEU A 114 -1.45 -11.19 0.34
C LEU A 114 -1.63 -9.74 0.79
N GLN A 115 -2.58 -9.02 0.21
CA GLN A 115 -2.97 -7.67 0.58
C GLN A 115 -3.42 -7.61 2.04
N ASN A 116 -4.39 -8.45 2.42
CA ASN A 116 -4.88 -8.54 3.78
C ASN A 116 -3.75 -8.84 4.79
N ARG A 117 -2.87 -9.79 4.47
CA ARG A 117 -1.68 -10.04 5.30
C ARG A 117 -0.80 -8.80 5.45
N LEU A 118 -0.52 -8.09 4.35
CA LEU A 118 0.32 -6.90 4.35
C LEU A 118 -0.31 -5.75 5.16
N VAL A 119 -1.63 -5.62 5.13
CA VAL A 119 -2.36 -4.56 5.83
C VAL A 119 -2.55 -4.90 7.32
N GLU A 120 -3.15 -6.06 7.61
CA GLU A 120 -3.58 -6.43 8.96
C GLU A 120 -2.43 -6.95 9.85
N GLN A 121 -1.50 -7.71 9.27
CA GLN A 121 -0.46 -8.38 10.05
C GLN A 121 0.86 -7.62 10.01
N ASP A 122 1.38 -7.38 8.80
CA ASP A 122 2.74 -6.86 8.63
C ASP A 122 2.79 -5.32 8.73
N GLY A 123 1.73 -4.63 8.31
CA GLY A 123 1.68 -3.18 8.12
C GLY A 123 0.92 -2.39 9.18
N SER A 124 0.24 -3.02 10.14
CA SER A 124 -0.65 -2.36 11.11
C SER A 124 0.02 -1.21 11.89
N CYS A 125 1.34 -1.27 12.12
CA CYS A 125 2.11 -0.20 12.75
C CYS A 125 2.33 1.07 11.87
N LEU A 126 1.88 1.05 10.61
CA LEU A 126 1.87 2.18 9.69
C LEU A 126 0.55 2.96 9.71
N SER A 127 -0.51 2.41 10.33
CA SER A 127 -1.85 3.05 10.44
C SER A 127 -1.84 4.44 11.10
N ASN A 128 -0.93 4.68 12.06
CA ASN A 128 -0.82 5.94 12.80
C ASN A 128 0.00 7.03 12.07
N VAL A 129 0.09 6.97 10.75
CA VAL A 129 0.80 7.98 9.95
C VAL A 129 -0.23 8.84 9.23
N SER A 130 -0.05 10.15 9.35
CA SER A 130 -0.83 11.23 8.74
C SER A 130 -1.51 10.86 7.43
N SER A 131 -2.80 11.18 7.30
CA SER A 131 -3.50 11.10 6.01
C SER A 131 -2.76 11.94 4.96
N SER A 132 -2.57 11.38 3.76
CA SER A 132 -2.09 12.17 2.62
C SER A 132 -3.28 12.68 1.83
N VAL A 133 -3.37 14.01 1.73
CA VAL A 133 -4.33 14.69 0.85
C VAL A 133 -4.21 14.19 -0.60
N VAL A 134 -3.02 13.78 -1.03
CA VAL A 134 -2.78 13.27 -2.37
C VAL A 134 -3.39 11.89 -2.56
N LEU A 135 -3.15 10.96 -1.63
CA LEU A 135 -3.73 9.61 -1.70
C LEU A 135 -5.25 9.65 -1.55
N SER A 136 -5.77 10.41 -0.58
CA SER A 136 -7.21 10.53 -0.38
C SER A 136 -7.91 11.15 -1.59
N SER A 137 -7.34 12.18 -2.20
CA SER A 137 -7.88 12.77 -3.44
C SER A 137 -7.83 11.79 -4.61
N TYR A 138 -6.77 10.99 -4.72
CA TYR A 138 -6.67 9.96 -5.75
C TYR A 138 -7.75 8.88 -5.57
N PHE A 139 -7.86 8.27 -4.38
CA PHE A 139 -8.84 7.22 -4.13
C PHE A 139 -10.27 7.74 -4.30
N SER A 140 -10.58 8.95 -3.84
CA SER A 140 -11.88 9.59 -4.10
C SER A 140 -12.23 9.68 -5.59
N LYS A 141 -11.26 10.02 -6.46
CA LYS A 141 -11.48 10.05 -7.92
C LYS A 141 -11.69 8.66 -8.50
N VAL A 142 -10.95 7.65 -8.02
CA VAL A 142 -11.13 6.26 -8.46
C VAL A 142 -12.49 5.74 -8.04
N THR A 143 -12.90 5.96 -6.79
CA THR A 143 -14.25 5.63 -6.28
C THR A 143 -15.33 6.25 -7.14
N THR A 144 -15.20 7.54 -7.49
CA THR A 144 -16.15 8.21 -8.38
C THR A 144 -16.27 7.52 -9.75
N LEU A 145 -15.17 6.98 -10.30
CA LEU A 145 -15.23 6.20 -11.54
C LEU A 145 -15.89 4.84 -11.32
N VAL A 146 -15.56 4.15 -10.22
CA VAL A 146 -16.12 2.83 -9.89
C VAL A 146 -17.63 2.90 -9.67
N GLU A 147 -18.14 3.97 -9.07
CA GLU A 147 -19.57 4.19 -8.84
C GLU A 147 -20.34 4.61 -10.11
N GLN A 148 -19.65 5.12 -11.13
CA GLN A 148 -20.26 5.52 -12.39
C GLN A 148 -20.40 4.33 -13.33
N GLN A 149 -21.64 3.98 -13.68
CA GLN A 149 -21.95 2.78 -14.47
C GLN A 149 -21.12 2.64 -15.76
N ASP A 150 -21.00 3.71 -16.56
CA ASP A 150 -20.27 3.67 -17.84
C ASP A 150 -18.74 3.66 -17.69
N SER A 151 -18.21 4.01 -16.53
CA SER A 151 -16.76 4.11 -16.27
C SER A 151 -16.24 3.16 -15.20
N ALA A 152 -17.12 2.34 -14.60
CA ALA A 152 -16.81 1.45 -13.49
C ALA A 152 -15.61 0.54 -13.77
N ALA A 153 -15.62 -0.15 -14.91
CA ALA A 153 -14.50 -0.99 -15.33
C ALA A 153 -13.19 -0.19 -15.44
N CYS A 154 -13.25 1.03 -15.99
CA CYS A 154 -12.07 1.89 -16.12
C CYS A 154 -11.54 2.40 -14.78
N GLY A 155 -12.41 2.60 -13.78
CA GLY A 155 -11.99 2.84 -12.39
C GLY A 155 -11.12 1.70 -11.85
N TRP A 156 -11.55 0.46 -12.02
CA TRP A 156 -10.79 -0.73 -11.62
C TRP A 156 -9.46 -0.89 -12.38
N PHE A 157 -9.46 -0.63 -13.68
CA PHE A 157 -8.21 -0.63 -14.46
C PHE A 157 -7.24 0.47 -14.02
N ALA A 158 -7.74 1.66 -13.66
CA ALA A 158 -6.93 2.74 -13.11
C ALA A 158 -6.33 2.36 -11.75
N LEU A 159 -7.16 1.80 -10.85
CA LEU A 159 -6.72 1.30 -9.55
C LEU A 159 -5.58 0.29 -9.69
N ARG A 160 -5.78 -0.75 -10.51
CA ARG A 160 -4.76 -1.78 -10.77
C ARG A 160 -3.46 -1.20 -11.33
N ARG A 161 -3.56 -0.29 -12.30
CA ARG A 161 -2.40 0.36 -12.93
C ARG A 161 -1.55 1.11 -11.90
N ASP A 162 -2.19 1.88 -11.03
CA ASP A 162 -1.46 2.72 -10.08
C ASP A 162 -0.96 1.93 -8.88
N LEU A 163 -1.69 0.91 -8.42
CA LEU A 163 -1.17 -0.06 -7.46
C LEU A 163 0.08 -0.77 -8.01
N LEU A 164 0.05 -1.20 -9.28
CA LEU A 164 1.24 -1.76 -9.94
C LEU A 164 2.41 -0.79 -9.91
N TRP A 165 2.15 0.48 -10.23
CA TRP A 165 3.17 1.52 -10.20
C TRP A 165 3.72 1.76 -8.78
N VAL A 166 2.85 1.80 -7.75
CA VAL A 166 3.24 1.97 -6.34
C VAL A 166 4.16 0.83 -5.91
N LEU A 167 3.71 -0.42 -6.08
CA LEU A 167 4.46 -1.59 -5.63
C LEU A 167 5.79 -1.70 -6.39
N LYS A 168 5.78 -1.49 -7.72
CA LYS A 168 7.01 -1.50 -8.54
C LYS A 168 7.98 -0.40 -8.12
N SER A 169 7.50 0.83 -7.96
CA SER A 169 8.34 1.97 -7.59
C SER A 169 8.98 1.77 -6.22
N ALA A 170 8.21 1.29 -5.25
CA ALA A 170 8.74 0.98 -3.93
C ALA A 170 9.80 -0.14 -3.98
N LEU A 171 9.50 -1.26 -4.66
CA LEU A 171 10.43 -2.39 -4.79
C LEU A 171 11.73 -2.02 -5.52
N GLN A 172 11.65 -1.20 -6.57
CA GLN A 172 12.82 -0.88 -7.42
C GLN A 172 13.63 0.31 -6.90
N LYS A 173 12.96 1.40 -6.50
CA LYS A 173 13.64 2.65 -6.08
C LYS A 173 13.95 2.67 -4.58
N HIS A 174 13.24 1.86 -3.80
CA HIS A 174 13.33 1.85 -2.33
C HIS A 174 13.50 0.44 -1.76
N HIS A 175 14.16 -0.45 -2.51
CA HIS A 175 14.42 -1.85 -2.15
C HIS A 175 14.92 -2.03 -0.71
N ALA A 176 15.84 -1.16 -0.26
CA ALA A 176 16.44 -1.21 1.07
C ALA A 176 15.47 -0.91 2.24
N CYS A 177 14.26 -0.41 1.95
CA CYS A 177 13.26 -0.11 2.97
C CYS A 177 12.47 -1.34 3.44
N PHE A 178 12.54 -2.46 2.72
CA PHE A 178 11.79 -3.68 3.02
C PHE A 178 12.59 -4.67 3.86
N ARG A 179 11.88 -5.53 4.60
CA ARG A 179 12.48 -6.69 5.24
C ARG A 179 12.59 -7.80 4.20
N TRP A 180 13.81 -8.18 3.85
CA TRP A 180 14.05 -9.33 2.98
C TRP A 180 14.45 -10.53 3.85
N SER A 181 13.73 -11.64 3.72
CA SER A 181 14.23 -12.92 4.22
C SER A 181 15.23 -13.45 3.19
N HIS A 182 16.46 -13.75 3.62
CA HIS A 182 17.32 -14.61 2.84
C HIS A 182 16.70 -16.01 2.88
N ALA A 183 16.34 -16.54 1.71
CA ALA A 183 16.11 -17.97 1.60
C ALA A 183 17.44 -18.65 1.96
N HIS A 184 17.45 -19.38 3.05
CA HIS A 184 18.51 -20.35 3.38
C HIS A 184 18.23 -21.65 2.64
#